data_AF-A0A6G3XMS2-F1
#
_entry.id   AF-A0A6G3XMS2-F1
#
_cell.length_a   1.000
_cell.length_b   1.000
_cell.length_c   1.000
_cell.angle_alpha   90.00
_cell.angle_beta   90.00
_cell.angle_gamma   90.00
#
_symmetry.space_group_name_H-M   'P 1'
#
loop_
_entity.id
_entity.type
_entity.pdbx_description
1 polymer ?
#
loop_
_entity_poly.entity_id
_entity_poly.type
_entity_poly.pdbx_seq_one_letter_code
_entity_poly.pdbx_strand_id
1 'polypeptide(L)'
;SSQPDGWINADVDALVQTWASAKATRGHMGLRAANDGTAAWKRVNSANNASNQPKLSVTYNYRPLDGTAQQAGPPFRSHNDVWGVNTLTPTLRDKFEDADGDLVSGTFQVYDAATNTPITTPAGEGLLVSDSVSPGAW
;
A
#
# COMPACT_ATOMS: atom_id res chain seq x y z
N SER A 1 47.67 2.36 -1.45
CA SER A 1 46.62 2.94 -2.30
C SER A 1 45.31 2.84 -1.53
N SER A 2 44.82 3.95 -0.96
CA SER A 2 43.51 3.97 -0.30
C SER A 2 42.45 4.12 -1.37
N GLN A 3 41.72 3.04 -1.65
CA GLN A 3 40.52 3.16 -2.45
C GLN A 3 39.54 4.08 -1.70
N PRO A 4 38.97 5.12 -2.33
CA PRO A 4 38.07 6.03 -1.64
C PRO A 4 36.90 5.24 -1.05
N ASP A 5 36.54 5.58 0.19
CA ASP A 5 35.35 5.05 0.86
C ASP A 5 34.12 5.38 0.01
N GLY A 6 33.32 4.37 -0.28
CA GLY A 6 32.15 4.50 -1.13
C GLY A 6 31.20 3.32 -0.98
N TRP A 7 29.92 3.55 -1.27
CA TRP A 7 28.90 2.53 -1.22
C TRP A 7 28.93 1.65 -2.47
N ILE A 8 28.79 0.34 -2.27
CA ILE A 8 28.39 -0.59 -3.33
C ILE A 8 26.87 -0.60 -3.32
N ASN A 9 26.24 -0.11 -4.38
CA ASN A 9 24.79 -0.12 -4.53
C ASN A 9 24.39 -1.23 -5.50
N ALA A 10 23.31 -1.94 -5.18
CA ALA A 10 22.70 -2.93 -6.04
C ALA A 10 21.18 -2.77 -5.96
N ASP A 11 20.51 -2.87 -7.11
CA ASP A 11 19.07 -3.04 -7.16
C ASP A 11 18.74 -4.48 -6.75
N VAL A 12 17.86 -4.61 -5.78
CA VAL A 12 17.48 -5.88 -5.16
C VAL A 12 15.96 -6.05 -5.10
N ASP A 13 15.19 -5.27 -5.86
CA ASP A 13 13.74 -5.22 -5.78
C ASP A 13 13.11 -6.61 -5.99
N ALA A 14 13.55 -7.35 -7.01
CA ALA A 14 13.04 -8.70 -7.29
C ALA A 14 13.33 -9.68 -6.13
N LEU A 15 14.48 -9.56 -5.47
CA LEU A 15 14.86 -10.40 -4.35
C LEU A 15 14.01 -10.07 -3.11
N VAL A 16 13.87 -8.78 -2.81
CA VAL A 16 13.05 -8.29 -1.69
C VAL A 16 11.57 -8.63 -1.91
N GLN A 17 11.07 -8.48 -3.14
CA GLN A 17 9.71 -8.86 -3.53
C GLN A 17 9.49 -10.37 -3.30
N THR A 18 10.46 -11.21 -3.67
CA THR A 18 10.38 -12.66 -3.43
C THR A 18 10.24 -12.97 -1.93
N TRP A 19 11.02 -12.31 -1.09
CA TRP A 19 10.92 -12.48 0.37
C TRP A 19 9.59 -11.98 0.92
N ALA A 20 9.12 -10.81 0.47
CA ALA A 20 7.85 -10.22 0.89
C ALA A 20 6.67 -11.13 0.53
N SER A 21 6.63 -11.62 -0.72
CA SER A 21 5.59 -12.55 -1.18
C SER A 21 5.59 -13.88 -0.43
N ALA A 22 6.76 -14.39 -0.05
CA ALA A 22 6.89 -15.58 0.77
C ALA A 22 6.62 -15.35 2.27
N LYS A 23 6.40 -14.09 2.69
CA LYS A 23 6.33 -13.68 4.11
C LYS A 23 7.53 -14.16 4.90
N ALA A 24 8.72 -14.13 4.28
CA ALA A 24 9.94 -14.60 4.90
C ALA A 24 10.30 -13.72 6.10
N THR A 25 10.55 -14.34 7.25
CA THR A 25 10.99 -13.62 8.46
C THR A 25 12.45 -13.21 8.41
N ARG A 26 13.25 -13.85 7.53
CA ARG A 26 14.68 -13.57 7.32
C ARG A 26 15.05 -13.76 5.85
N GLY A 27 15.75 -12.78 5.28
CA GLY A 27 16.35 -12.81 3.95
C GLY A 27 17.87 -12.83 4.02
N HIS A 28 18.52 -13.44 3.02
CA HIS A 28 19.98 -13.54 2.94
C HIS A 28 20.46 -13.16 1.54
N MET A 29 21.53 -12.37 1.46
CA MET A 29 22.22 -12.01 0.23
C MET A 29 23.71 -12.36 0.34
N GLY A 30 24.27 -12.87 -0.74
CA GLY A 30 25.71 -13.05 -0.91
C GLY A 30 26.28 -12.01 -1.86
N LEU A 31 27.51 -11.55 -1.58
CA LEU A 31 28.29 -10.74 -2.49
C LEU A 31 29.42 -11.60 -3.05
N ARG A 32 29.63 -11.53 -4.37
CA ARG A 32 30.72 -12.21 -5.06
C ARG A 32 31.40 -11.24 -6.03
N ALA A 33 32.71 -11.36 -6.18
CA ALA A 33 33.42 -10.68 -7.25
C ALA A 33 32.93 -11.18 -8.61
N ALA A 34 32.82 -10.27 -9.59
CA ALA A 34 32.39 -10.60 -10.94
C ALA A 34 33.42 -11.47 -11.69
N ASN A 35 34.68 -11.45 -11.27
CA ASN A 35 35.76 -12.27 -11.81
C ASN A 35 36.78 -12.62 -10.72
N ASP A 36 37.72 -13.47 -11.10
CA ASP A 36 38.68 -14.15 -10.22
C ASP A 36 40.02 -13.37 -10.12
N GLY A 37 40.06 -12.14 -10.63
CA GLY A 37 41.27 -11.32 -10.68
C GLY A 37 41.79 -10.97 -9.29
N THR A 38 43.09 -11.19 -9.08
CA THR A 38 43.75 -11.01 -7.76
C THR A 38 44.56 -9.72 -7.64
N ALA A 39 44.62 -8.92 -8.71
CA ALA A 39 45.42 -7.69 -8.76
C ALA A 39 44.90 -6.57 -7.84
N ALA A 40 43.65 -6.64 -7.39
CA ALA A 40 43.05 -5.68 -6.47
C ALA A 40 41.98 -6.36 -5.59
N TRP A 41 41.76 -5.79 -4.41
CA TRP A 41 40.72 -6.25 -3.49
C TRP A 41 39.91 -5.06 -2.96
N LYS A 42 38.63 -5.32 -2.65
CA LYS A 42 37.75 -4.39 -1.93
C LYS A 42 37.37 -5.02 -0.59
N ARG A 43 37.40 -4.23 0.48
CA ARG A 43 36.89 -4.63 1.79
C ARG A 43 35.49 -4.08 1.98
N VAL A 44 34.60 -4.92 2.50
CA VAL A 44 33.23 -4.54 2.87
C VAL A 44 33.13 -4.66 4.39
N ASN A 45 32.49 -3.67 5.02
CA ASN A 45 32.27 -3.69 6.46
C ASN A 45 31.24 -4.76 6.84
N SER A 46 31.37 -5.31 8.03
CA SER A 46 30.34 -6.19 8.60
C SER A 46 29.27 -5.39 9.35
N ALA A 47 28.21 -6.08 9.76
CA ALA A 47 27.19 -5.50 10.64
C ALA A 47 27.74 -5.12 12.04
N ASN A 48 28.90 -5.66 12.44
CA ASN A 48 29.53 -5.35 13.74
C ASN A 48 30.48 -4.14 13.68
N ASN A 49 30.65 -3.51 12.51
CA ASN A 49 31.52 -2.34 12.40
C ASN A 49 30.88 -1.12 13.08
N ALA A 50 31.68 -0.17 13.59
CA ALA A 50 31.16 1.01 14.28
C ALA A 50 30.49 2.04 13.33
N SER A 51 30.85 2.03 12.05
CA SER A 51 30.32 2.94 11.04
C SER A 51 30.21 2.23 9.68
N ASN A 52 29.41 2.82 8.77
CA ASN A 52 29.27 2.35 7.38
C ASN A 52 28.94 0.84 7.29
N GLN A 53 28.02 0.36 8.15
CA GLN A 53 27.52 -1.01 8.08
C GLN A 53 26.69 -1.20 6.80
N PRO A 54 26.66 -2.42 6.22
CA PRO A 54 25.75 -2.73 5.14
C PRO A 54 24.30 -2.44 5.54
N LYS A 55 23.52 -1.84 4.64
CA LYS A 55 22.11 -1.49 4.87
C LYS A 55 21.27 -1.86 3.65
N LEU A 56 20.03 -2.25 3.92
CA LEU A 56 18.97 -2.40 2.92
C LEU A 56 18.01 -1.23 3.08
N SER A 57 17.76 -0.49 2.00
CA SER A 57 16.70 0.51 1.95
C SER A 57 15.55 -0.05 1.14
N VAL A 58 14.34 -0.02 1.71
CA VAL A 58 13.12 -0.47 1.01
C VAL A 58 12.12 0.67 1.08
N THR A 59 11.58 1.03 -0.08
CA THR A 59 10.38 1.85 -0.21
C THR A 59 9.24 0.94 -0.63
N TYR A 60 8.13 0.98 0.08
CA TYR A 60 6.96 0.15 -0.21
C TYR A 60 5.71 1.02 -0.11
N ASN A 61 4.62 0.53 -0.70
CA ASN A 61 3.30 1.14 -0.60
C ASN A 61 2.39 0.25 0.24
N TYR A 62 1.68 0.84 1.18
CA TYR A 62 0.67 0.22 2.01
C TYR A 62 -0.68 0.33 1.31
N ARG A 63 -1.50 -0.74 1.39
CA ARG A 63 -2.88 -0.61 0.90
C ARG A 63 -3.67 0.26 1.89
N PRO A 64 -4.58 1.12 1.43
CA PRO A 64 -5.51 1.79 2.33
C PRO A 64 -6.25 0.77 3.22
N LEU A 65 -6.44 1.14 4.48
CA LEU A 65 -7.20 0.39 5.47
C LEU A 65 -8.68 0.38 5.12
N ASP A 66 -9.42 -0.49 5.81
CA ASP A 66 -10.85 -0.64 5.59
C ASP A 66 -11.60 0.62 6.05
N GLY A 67 -12.75 0.88 5.42
CA GLY A 67 -13.62 2.00 5.76
C GLY A 67 -14.17 1.90 7.19
N THR A 68 -14.24 3.03 7.90
CA THR A 68 -14.61 3.07 9.33
C THR A 68 -15.89 3.83 9.62
N ALA A 69 -16.45 4.54 8.63
CA ALA A 69 -17.52 5.50 8.84
C ALA A 69 -18.46 5.58 7.63
N GLN A 70 -19.01 4.45 7.20
CA GLN A 70 -19.94 4.40 6.07
C GLN A 70 -21.21 5.23 6.36
N GLN A 71 -21.55 6.14 5.45
CA GLN A 71 -22.75 6.99 5.52
C GLN A 71 -23.43 7.13 4.16
N ALA A 72 -24.74 7.33 4.20
CA ALA A 72 -25.52 7.75 3.04
C ALA A 72 -26.32 9.03 3.36
N GLY A 73 -26.41 9.94 2.40
CA GLY A 73 -27.11 11.21 2.59
C GLY A 73 -27.25 12.04 1.32
N PRO A 74 -27.74 13.28 1.42
CA PRO A 74 -28.27 13.95 2.61
C PRO A 74 -29.48 13.22 3.25
N PRO A 75 -29.76 13.39 4.56
CA PRO A 75 -29.11 14.29 5.53
C PRO A 75 -27.93 13.69 6.29
N PHE A 76 -27.42 12.50 5.92
CA PHE A 76 -26.41 11.76 6.68
C PHE A 76 -26.85 11.56 8.14
N ARG A 77 -28.04 10.98 8.31
CA ARG A 77 -28.56 10.55 9.62
C ARG A 77 -29.03 9.12 9.52
N SER A 78 -28.61 8.31 10.47
CA SER A 78 -29.08 6.93 10.62
C SER A 78 -30.09 6.80 11.76
N HIS A 79 -30.95 5.81 11.65
CA HIS A 79 -31.80 5.32 12.72
C HIS A 79 -31.77 3.79 12.68
N ASN A 80 -31.42 3.15 13.80
CA ASN A 80 -31.20 1.69 13.88
C ASN A 80 -30.29 1.17 12.74
N ASP A 81 -29.16 1.85 12.54
CA ASP A 81 -28.15 1.55 11.51
C ASP A 81 -28.64 1.65 10.04
N VAL A 82 -29.85 2.16 9.83
CA VAL A 82 -30.38 2.46 8.49
C VAL A 82 -30.23 3.95 8.20
N TRP A 83 -29.52 4.28 7.12
CA TRP A 83 -29.38 5.65 6.62
C TRP A 83 -30.58 6.02 5.75
N GLY A 84 -31.48 6.86 6.27
CA GLY A 84 -32.64 7.32 5.52
C GLY A 84 -32.27 8.43 4.53
N VAL A 85 -32.51 8.20 3.24
CA VAL A 85 -32.30 9.18 2.16
C VAL A 85 -33.61 9.46 1.44
N ASN A 86 -33.85 10.71 1.08
CA ASN A 86 -35.07 11.15 0.37
C ASN A 86 -34.76 11.61 -1.08
N THR A 87 -33.75 11.01 -1.69
CA THR A 87 -33.30 11.30 -3.05
C THR A 87 -32.95 10.00 -3.79
N LEU A 88 -33.10 10.02 -5.12
CA LEU A 88 -32.68 8.92 -5.99
C LEU A 88 -31.18 8.97 -6.34
N THR A 89 -30.50 10.07 -5.98
CA THR A 89 -29.06 10.24 -6.17
C THR A 89 -28.38 10.53 -4.82
N PRO A 90 -28.38 9.56 -3.89
CA PRO A 90 -27.71 9.74 -2.61
C PRO A 90 -26.18 9.80 -2.79
N THR A 91 -25.52 10.59 -1.96
CA THR A 91 -24.07 10.55 -1.80
C THR A 91 -23.73 9.46 -0.79
N LEU A 92 -22.95 8.48 -1.24
CA LEU A 92 -22.30 7.49 -0.37
C LEU A 92 -20.91 7.99 -0.03
N ARG A 93 -20.55 7.95 1.25
CA ARG A 93 -19.23 8.33 1.72
C ARG A 93 -18.76 7.42 2.84
N ASP A 94 -17.46 7.31 2.99
CA ASP A 94 -16.79 6.56 4.03
C ASP A 94 -15.47 7.26 4.36
N LYS A 95 -14.85 6.87 5.46
CA LYS A 95 -13.50 7.29 5.83
C LYS A 95 -12.55 6.13 5.74
N PHE A 96 -11.53 6.29 4.93
CA PHE A 96 -10.43 5.35 4.80
C PHE A 96 -9.20 5.94 5.49
N GLU A 97 -8.48 5.10 6.21
CA GLU A 97 -7.16 5.43 6.75
C GLU A 97 -6.09 4.89 5.79
N ASP A 98 -5.00 5.63 5.61
CA ASP A 98 -3.83 5.16 4.89
C ASP A 98 -2.58 5.62 5.64
N ALA A 99 -1.69 4.67 5.90
CA ALA A 99 -0.47 4.90 6.68
C ALA A 99 0.56 5.73 5.90
N ASP A 100 0.51 5.65 4.58
CA ASP A 100 1.51 6.27 3.70
C ASP A 100 1.06 7.67 3.23
N GLY A 101 -0.22 8.00 3.43
CA GLY A 101 -0.77 9.35 3.25
C GLY A 101 -1.21 9.65 1.81
N ASP A 102 -1.30 8.64 0.96
CA ASP A 102 -1.72 8.78 -0.43
C ASP A 102 -3.23 9.05 -0.54
N LEU A 103 -3.67 9.53 -1.69
CA LEU A 103 -5.11 9.73 -1.93
C LEU A 103 -5.82 8.38 -2.04
N VAL A 104 -6.99 8.29 -1.40
CA VAL A 104 -7.79 7.07 -1.27
C VAL A 104 -9.13 7.23 -1.95
N SER A 105 -9.62 6.17 -2.59
CA SER A 105 -10.96 6.11 -3.17
C SER A 105 -11.68 4.85 -2.69
N GLY A 106 -12.96 5.00 -2.35
CA GLY A 106 -13.83 3.90 -1.97
C GLY A 106 -14.58 3.32 -3.16
N THR A 107 -14.80 2.00 -3.14
CA THR A 107 -15.78 1.34 -4.02
C THR A 107 -16.94 0.85 -3.18
N PHE A 108 -18.13 1.36 -3.47
CA PHE A 108 -19.38 0.95 -2.83
C PHE A 108 -20.10 -0.02 -3.76
N GLN A 109 -20.49 -1.18 -3.24
CA GLN A 109 -21.38 -2.09 -3.94
C GLN A 109 -22.78 -1.96 -3.38
N VAL A 110 -23.74 -1.66 -4.24
CA VAL A 110 -25.13 -1.38 -3.85
C VAL A 110 -26.06 -2.43 -4.41
N TYR A 111 -26.89 -2.98 -3.54
CA TYR A 111 -27.89 -3.99 -3.85
C TYR A 111 -29.29 -3.45 -3.59
N ASP A 112 -30.24 -3.85 -4.43
CA ASP A 112 -31.66 -3.72 -4.13
C ASP A 112 -32.03 -4.69 -3.01
N ALA A 113 -32.56 -4.16 -1.91
CA ALA A 113 -32.81 -4.95 -0.71
C ALA A 113 -33.94 -5.99 -0.87
N ALA A 114 -34.87 -5.78 -1.80
CA ALA A 114 -36.02 -6.67 -2.00
C ALA A 114 -35.66 -7.89 -2.86
N THR A 115 -34.85 -7.65 -3.90
CA THR A 115 -34.44 -8.67 -4.88
C THR A 115 -33.08 -9.27 -4.58
N ASN A 116 -32.29 -8.64 -3.71
CA ASN A 116 -30.90 -8.97 -3.43
C ASN A 116 -30.04 -9.03 -4.70
N THR A 117 -30.32 -8.12 -5.64
CA THR A 117 -29.57 -7.99 -6.90
C THR A 117 -28.81 -6.67 -6.96
N PRO A 118 -27.62 -6.62 -7.59
CA PRO A 118 -26.91 -5.35 -7.76
C PRO A 118 -27.74 -4.36 -8.56
N ILE A 119 -27.72 -3.09 -8.16
CA ILE A 119 -28.38 -2.05 -8.95
C ILE A 119 -27.63 -1.80 -10.26
N THR A 120 -28.30 -1.21 -11.24
CA THR A 120 -27.62 -0.80 -12.48
C THR A 120 -26.78 0.45 -12.24
N THR A 121 -25.48 0.37 -12.51
CA THR A 121 -24.56 1.52 -12.48
C THR A 121 -23.76 1.57 -13.79
N PRO A 122 -23.14 2.72 -14.14
CA PRO A 122 -22.28 2.80 -15.33
C PRO A 122 -21.10 1.82 -15.31
N ALA A 123 -20.60 1.46 -14.13
CA ALA A 123 -19.50 0.50 -13.94
C ALA A 123 -19.96 -0.96 -13.94
N GLY A 124 -21.27 -1.23 -13.90
CA GLY A 124 -21.83 -2.58 -13.74
C GLY A 124 -21.76 -3.09 -12.30
N GLU A 125 -22.41 -4.24 -12.05
CA GLU A 125 -22.34 -4.98 -10.77
C GLU A 125 -22.69 -4.17 -9.50
N GLY A 126 -23.51 -3.12 -9.63
CA GLY A 126 -23.88 -2.25 -8.50
C GLY A 126 -22.74 -1.38 -7.99
N LEU A 127 -21.64 -1.23 -8.75
CA LEU A 127 -20.44 -0.54 -8.28
C LEU A 127 -20.54 0.99 -8.47
N LEU A 128 -20.19 1.71 -7.42
CA LEU A 128 -20.01 3.16 -7.39
C LEU A 128 -18.64 3.47 -6.81
N VAL A 129 -17.86 4.30 -7.51
CA VAL A 129 -16.51 4.69 -7.09
C VAL A 129 -16.55 6.14 -6.63
N SER A 130 -15.99 6.43 -5.46
CA SER A 130 -15.86 7.81 -4.98
C SER A 130 -14.74 8.54 -5.71
N ASP A 131 -14.75 9.86 -5.63
CA ASP A 131 -13.54 10.64 -5.92
C ASP A 131 -12.40 10.25 -4.97
N SER A 132 -11.17 10.52 -5.39
CA SER A 132 -9.99 10.35 -4.55
C SER A 132 -9.89 11.49 -3.54
N VAL A 133 -9.78 11.15 -2.26
CA VAL A 133 -9.74 12.11 -1.14
C VAL A 133 -8.52 11.85 -0.27
N SER A 134 -8.13 12.84 0.54
CA SER A 134 -7.09 12.62 1.56
C SER A 134 -7.58 11.61 2.61
N PRO A 135 -6.68 10.81 3.20
CA PRO A 135 -7.05 9.87 4.27
C PRO A 135 -7.81 10.57 5.41
N GLY A 136 -8.91 9.94 5.86
CA GLY A 136 -9.80 10.47 6.90
C GLY A 136 -10.78 11.58 6.46
N ALA A 137 -10.68 12.06 5.21
CA ALA A 137 -11.66 12.96 4.61
C ALA A 137 -12.92 12.22 4.12
N TRP A 138 -13.90 12.99 3.64
CA TRP A 138 -15.20 12.50 3.15
C TRP A 138 -15.29 12.54 1.64
#